data_AF-A0A1C4I0C6-F1
#
_entry.id   AF-A0A1C4I0C6-F1
#
_cell.length_a   1.000
_cell.length_b   1.000
_cell.length_c   1.000
_cell.angle_alpha   90.00
_cell.angle_beta   90.00
_cell.angle_gamma   90.00
#
_symmetry.space_group_name_H-M   'P 1'
#
loop_
_entity.id
_entity.type
_entity.pdbx_description
1 polymer ?
#
loop_
_entity_poly.entity_id
_entity_poly.type
_entity_poly.pdbx_seq_one_letter_code
_entity_poly.pdbx_strand_id
1 'polypeptide(L)' 'MTAPREPARIIAWCHWHRGLAGGATLIHVVEQASGPGVGGHLYACGRCRESYRLTPYAEKR' A
#
# COMPACT_ATOMS: atom_id res chain seq x y z
N MET A 1 -33.40 -6.97 4.00
CA MET A 1 -32.51 -5.79 4.04
C MET A 1 -31.07 -6.32 4.05
N THR A 2 -30.44 -6.43 2.89
CA THR A 2 -29.03 -6.87 2.81
C THR A 2 -28.16 -5.63 2.97
N ALA A 3 -27.45 -5.50 4.10
CA ALA A 3 -26.47 -4.44 4.27
C ALA A 3 -25.44 -4.52 3.12
N PRO A 4 -24.98 -3.40 2.55
CA PRO A 4 -23.88 -3.45 1.60
C PRO A 4 -22.70 -4.12 2.30
N ARG A 5 -22.23 -5.25 1.77
CA ARG A 5 -20.98 -5.85 2.21
C ARG A 5 -19.93 -4.77 1.97
N GLU A 6 -19.43 -4.16 3.05
CA GLU A 6 -18.28 -3.27 2.96
C GLU A 6 -17.22 -3.99 2.11
N PRO A 7 -16.67 -3.33 1.07
CA PRO A 7 -15.69 -3.98 0.22
C PRO A 7 -14.59 -4.53 1.13
N ALA A 8 -14.23 -5.79 0.93
CA ALA A 8 -13.20 -6.46 1.72
C ALA A 8 -11.97 -5.54 1.75
N ARG A 9 -11.72 -4.91 2.90
CA ARG A 9 -10.63 -3.94 3.02
C ARG A 9 -9.35 -4.75 2.90
N ILE A 10 -8.57 -4.50 1.85
CA ILE A 10 -7.26 -5.13 1.69
C ILE A 10 -6.40 -4.67 2.86
N ILE A 11 -6.04 -5.58 3.75
CA ILE A 11 -5.08 -5.30 4.83
C ILE A 11 -3.71 -5.65 4.28
N ALA A 12 -2.83 -4.66 4.18
CA ALA A 12 -1.45 -4.89 3.80
C ALA A 12 -0.51 -4.08 4.69
N TRP A 13 0.77 -4.45 4.65
CA TRP A 13 1.82 -3.73 5.36
C TRP A 13 2.11 -2.39 4.68
N CYS A 14 2.01 -1.29 5.41
CA CYS A 14 2.44 0.02 4.93
C CYS A 14 3.90 0.26 5.25
N HIS A 15 4.72 0.52 4.22
CA HIS A 15 6.15 0.74 4.38
C HIS A 15 6.52 2.11 4.98
N TRP A 16 5.62 3.09 4.95
CA TRP A 16 5.88 4.45 5.45
C TRP A 16 5.73 4.57 6.96
N HIS A 17 4.61 4.08 7.52
CA HIS A 17 4.43 4.06 8.98
C HIS A 17 4.82 2.73 9.62
N ARG A 18 5.24 1.75 8.82
CA ARG A 18 5.72 0.42 9.24
C ARG A 18 4.71 -0.31 10.12
N GLY A 19 3.50 -0.49 9.58
CA GLY A 19 2.42 -1.18 10.29
C GLY A 19 1.38 -1.75 9.33
N LEU A 20 0.53 -2.66 9.82
CA LEU A 20 -0.62 -3.15 9.08
C LEU A 20 -1.66 -2.03 8.93
N ALA A 21 -2.18 -1.88 7.73
CA ALA A 21 -3.21 -0.89 7.43
C ALA A 21 -4.24 -1.42 6.44
N GLY A 22 -5.50 -1.06 6.65
CA GLY A 22 -6.57 -1.29 5.71
C GLY A 22 -6.49 -0.32 4.52
N GLY A 23 -6.79 -0.82 3.31
CA GLY A 23 -6.77 -0.02 2.08
C GLY A 23 -5.37 0.34 1.60
N ALA A 24 -4.36 -0.45 1.96
CA ALA A 24 -3.00 -0.23 1.48
C ALA A 24 -2.91 -0.51 -0.03
N THR A 25 -2.35 0.44 -0.79
CA THR A 25 -2.22 0.42 -2.24
C THR A 25 -0.76 0.36 -2.64
N LEU A 26 -0.44 -0.34 -3.74
CA LEU A 26 0.91 -0.41 -4.29
C LEU A 26 1.38 0.97 -4.76
N ILE A 27 2.56 1.41 -4.32
CA ILE A 27 3.17 2.71 -4.67
C ILE A 27 4.37 2.53 -5.58
N HIS A 28 5.16 1.48 -5.35
CA HIS A 28 6.39 1.22 -6.09
C HIS A 28 6.71 -0.27 -6.09
N VAL A 29 7.38 -0.74 -7.13
CA VAL A 29 7.93 -2.10 -7.22
C VAL A 29 9.44 -1.95 -7.23
N VAL A 30 10.13 -2.46 -6.21
CA VAL A 30 11.59 -2.45 -6.15
C VAL A 30 12.08 -3.81 -6.62
N GLU A 31 12.55 -3.88 -7.87
CA GLU A 31 12.94 -5.13 -8.53
C GLU A 31 14.22 -5.75 -7.94
N GLN A 32 15.06 -4.94 -7.32
CA GLN A 32 16.35 -5.38 -6.80
C GLN A 32 16.73 -4.48 -5.62
N ALA A 33 16.67 -5.01 -4.40
CA ALA A 33 17.50 -4.48 -3.34
C ALA A 33 18.17 -5.65 -2.64
N SER A 34 19.49 -5.69 -2.75
CA SER A 34 20.37 -6.66 -2.10
C SER A 34 20.26 -6.46 -0.58
N GLY A 35 19.32 -7.18 0.03
CA GLY A 35 19.12 -7.19 1.48
C GLY A 35 17.82 -7.92 1.84
N PRO A 36 17.82 -8.75 2.89
CA PRO A 36 16.59 -9.41 3.35
C PRO A 36 15.54 -8.35 3.71
N GLY A 37 14.40 -8.38 3.01
CA GLY A 37 13.27 -7.48 3.24
C GLY A 37 13.26 -6.16 2.47
N VAL A 38 14.23 -5.90 1.57
CA VAL A 38 14.36 -4.63 0.85
C VAL A 38 13.88 -4.71 -0.61
N GLY A 39 13.83 -5.91 -1.21
CA GLY A 39 13.24 -6.13 -2.54
C GLY A 39 11.76 -6.51 -2.43
N GLY A 40 10.89 -5.82 -3.18
CA GLY A 40 9.45 -6.14 -3.21
C GLY A 40 8.50 -5.00 -3.56
N HIS A 41 7.21 -5.28 -3.38
CA HIS A 41 6.09 -4.37 -3.61
C HIS A 41 5.92 -3.43 -2.41
N LEU A 42 6.13 -2.14 -2.59
CA LEU A 42 5.95 -1.12 -1.55
C LEU A 42 4.50 -0.64 -1.51
N TYR A 43 3.78 -1.01 -0.46
CA TYR A 43 2.40 -0.56 -0.24
C TYR A 43 2.33 0.64 0.74
N ALA A 44 1.35 1.52 0.51
CA ALA A 44 1.01 2.61 1.42
C ALA A 44 -0.51 2.72 1.64
N CYS A 45 -0.90 2.96 2.89
CA CYS A 45 -2.28 3.28 3.24
C CYS A 45 -2.69 4.68 2.78
N GLY A 46 -4.01 4.94 2.70
CA GLY A 46 -4.55 6.24 2.26
C GLY A 46 -3.95 7.42 3.03
N ARG A 47 -3.90 7.34 4.36
CA ARG A 47 -3.32 8.39 5.21
C ARG A 47 -1.86 8.69 4.86
N CYS A 48 -1.03 7.66 4.67
CA CYS A 48 0.37 7.87 4.27
C CYS A 48 0.49 8.39 2.84
N ARG A 49 -0.39 7.96 1.93
CA ARG A 49 -0.42 8.52 0.57
C ARG A 49 -0.68 10.02 0.57
N GLU A 50 -1.62 10.48 1.38
CA GLU A 50 -1.94 11.91 1.50
C GLU A 50 -0.80 12.68 2.18
N SER A 51 -0.28 12.18 3.32
CA SER A 51 0.78 12.86 4.07
C SER A 51 2.10 12.95 3.31
N TYR A 52 2.47 11.92 2.56
CA TYR A 52 3.73 11.85 1.81
C TYR A 52 3.54 12.14 0.31
N ARG A 53 2.33 12.56 -0.11
CA ARG A 53 1.96 12.81 -1.53
C ARG A 53 2.39 11.67 -2.46
N LEU A 54 2.11 10.44 -2.05
CA LEU A 54 2.51 9.24 -2.79
C LEU A 54 1.51 8.93 -3.90
N THR A 55 2.01 8.86 -5.13
CA THR A 55 1.24 8.40 -6.29
C THR A 55 1.20 6.87 -6.32
N PRO A 56 0.01 6.25 -6.33
CA PRO A 56 -0.17 4.82 -6.59
C PRO A 56 0.52 4.38 -7.87
N TYR A 57 1.05 3.16 -7.85
CA TYR A 57 1.71 2.57 -8.99
C TYR A 57 0.77 2.45 -10.21
N ALA A 58 -0.51 2.18 -9.98
CA ALA A 58 -1.53 2.12 -11.04
C ALA A 58 -1.76 3.46 -11.76
N GLU A 59 -1.47 4.58 -11.11
CA GLU A 59 -1.61 5.93 -11.68
C GLU A 59 -0.36 6.39 -12.43
N LYS A 60 0.75 5.63 -12.36
CA LYS A 60 2.01 5.93 -13.07
C LYS A 60 2.07 5.33 -14.48
N ARG A 61 0.95 4.79 -14.97
CA ARG A 61 0.84 4.15 -16.29
C ARG A 61 0.57 5.16 -17.40
#